data_AF-A0A1Z2KVQ9-F1
#
_entry.id   AF-A0A1Z2KVQ9-F1
#
_cell.length_a   1.000
_cell.length_b   1.000
_cell.length_c   1.000
_cell.angle_alpha   90.00
_cell.angle_beta   90.00
_cell.angle_gamma   90.00
#
_symmetry.space_group_name_H-M   'P 1'
#
loop_
_entity.id
_entity.type
_entity.pdbx_description
1 polymer ?
#
loop_
_entity_poly.entity_id
_entity_poly.type
_entity_poly.pdbx_seq_one_letter_code
_entity_poly.pdbx_strand_id
1 'polypeptide(L)'
;MDPDFDEFLHVPARLSVVALLAPADWVEFGFLRDSVGTSDSALSKQISALANAGYVTVRKGRDQGVRRTHVRLTPHGRDAFRRHAAALGRIVAAASAPAERSGPDDEEG
;
A
#
# COMPACT_ATOMS: atom_id res chain seq x y z
N MET A 1 -1.48 -0.28 19.17
CA MET A 1 -1.44 -0.10 17.71
C MET A 1 -2.13 -1.30 17.11
N ASP A 2 -3.00 -1.11 16.11
CA ASP A 2 -3.73 -2.21 15.47
C ASP A 2 -2.72 -3.27 14.97
N PRO A 3 -2.86 -4.57 15.32
CA PRO A 3 -1.87 -5.60 14.99
C PRO A 3 -1.72 -5.85 13.48
N ASP A 4 -2.68 -5.39 12.68
CA ASP A 4 -2.62 -5.42 11.23
C ASP A 4 -2.00 -4.15 10.63
N PHE A 5 -1.68 -3.15 11.46
CA PHE A 5 -1.02 -1.94 11.00
C PHE A 5 0.45 -2.20 10.71
N ASP A 6 0.80 -2.10 9.43
CA ASP A 6 2.14 -2.29 8.93
C ASP A 6 2.87 -0.95 8.81
N GLU A 7 3.73 -0.66 9.78
CA GLU A 7 4.60 0.52 9.80
C GLU A 7 5.50 0.62 8.57
N PHE A 8 5.90 -0.53 8.00
CA PHE A 8 6.70 -0.52 6.80
C PHE A 8 5.86 -0.05 5.61
N LEU A 9 4.59 -0.45 5.49
CA LEU A 9 3.73 0.06 4.41
C LEU A 9 3.21 1.47 4.65
N HIS A 10 3.24 2.00 5.88
CA HIS A 10 2.77 3.35 6.20
C HIS A 10 3.59 4.51 5.60
N VAL A 11 4.61 4.23 4.79
CA VAL A 11 5.29 5.27 3.99
C VAL A 11 4.52 5.52 2.70
N PRO A 12 4.10 6.77 2.38
CA PRO A 12 3.20 7.08 1.26
C PRO A 12 3.61 6.45 -0.07
N ALA A 13 4.88 6.58 -0.45
CA ALA A 13 5.37 6.04 -1.72
C ALA A 13 5.31 4.50 -1.78
N ARG A 14 5.57 3.80 -0.65
CA ARG A 14 5.47 2.34 -0.60
C ARG A 14 4.01 1.91 -0.68
N LEU A 15 3.13 2.56 0.07
CA LEU A 15 1.70 2.31 0.05
C LEU A 15 1.11 2.47 -1.37
N SER A 16 1.45 3.57 -2.04
CA SER A 16 1.00 3.83 -3.42
C SER A 16 1.48 2.74 -4.40
N VAL A 17 2.75 2.32 -4.30
CA VAL A 17 3.29 1.25 -5.15
C VAL A 17 2.55 -0.07 -4.91
N VAL A 18 2.39 -0.51 -3.65
CA VAL A 18 1.72 -1.79 -3.38
C VAL A 18 0.24 -1.76 -3.74
N ALA A 19 -0.43 -0.61 -3.60
CA ALA A 19 -1.82 -0.43 -4.02
C ALA A 19 -1.99 -0.56 -5.55
N LEU A 20 -1.08 0.03 -6.33
CA LEU A 20 -1.06 -0.10 -7.80
C LEU A 20 -0.77 -1.52 -8.26
N LEU A 21 0.03 -2.27 -7.50
CA LEU A 21 0.34 -3.68 -7.79
C LEU A 21 -0.78 -4.63 -7.37
N ALA A 22 -1.65 -4.26 -6.43
CA ALA A 22 -2.69 -5.12 -5.88
C ALA A 22 -3.69 -5.69 -6.90
N PRO A 23 -4.13 -4.97 -7.95
CA PRO A 23 -5.03 -5.55 -8.95
C PRO A 23 -4.32 -6.29 -10.10
N ALA A 24 -2.98 -6.27 -10.16
CA ALA A 24 -2.21 -6.76 -11.31
C ALA A 24 -1.30 -7.95 -10.98
N ASP A 25 -0.94 -8.76 -11.99
CA ASP A 25 0.09 -9.81 -11.86
C ASP A 25 1.49 -9.25 -12.07
N TRP A 26 1.74 -8.46 -13.11
CA TRP A 26 3.01 -7.75 -13.32
C TRP A 26 2.74 -6.34 -13.83
N VAL A 27 3.48 -5.38 -13.29
CA VAL A 27 3.38 -3.97 -13.68
C VAL A 27 4.75 -3.46 -14.08
N GLU A 28 4.80 -2.69 -15.17
CA GLU A 28 6.02 -2.10 -15.70
C GLU A 28 6.49 -0.92 -14.83
N PHE A 29 7.81 -0.78 -14.67
CA PHE A 29 8.40 0.25 -13.81
C PHE A 29 8.01 1.67 -14.24
N GLY A 30 8.03 1.96 -15.54
CA GLY A 30 7.62 3.25 -16.10
C GLY A 30 6.18 3.60 -15.72
N PHE A 31 5.25 2.67 -15.85
CA PHE A 31 3.87 2.87 -15.40
C PHE A 31 3.78 3.19 -13.90
N LEU A 32 4.50 2.46 -13.04
CA LEU A 32 4.53 2.74 -11.60
C LEU A 32 5.08 4.13 -11.30
N ARG A 33 6.14 4.54 -12.00
CA ARG A 33 6.76 5.85 -11.85
C ARG A 33 5.78 6.96 -12.22
N ASP A 34 5.15 6.83 -13.38
CA ASP A 34 4.25 7.84 -13.91
C ASP A 34 2.99 7.94 -13.03
N SER A 35 2.49 6.81 -12.52
CA SER A 35 1.34 6.76 -11.61
C SER A 35 1.62 7.32 -10.21
N VAL A 36 2.83 7.09 -9.69
CA VAL A 36 3.25 7.61 -8.37
C VAL A 36 3.73 9.07 -8.47
N GLY A 37 4.09 9.55 -9.67
CA GLY A 37 4.54 10.93 -9.89
C GLY A 37 5.92 11.21 -9.29
N THR A 38 6.84 10.24 -9.34
CA THR A 38 8.17 10.34 -8.71
C THR A 38 9.30 10.11 -9.72
N SER A 39 10.56 10.36 -9.32
CA SER A 39 11.71 10.10 -10.19
C SER A 39 12.08 8.61 -10.24
N ASP A 40 12.80 8.18 -11.28
CA ASP A 40 13.34 6.83 -11.41
C ASP A 40 14.17 6.41 -10.18
N SER A 41 15.00 7.32 -9.66
CA SER A 41 15.87 7.04 -8.51
C SER A 41 15.07 6.87 -7.22
N ALA A 42 14.05 7.71 -7.01
CA ALA A 42 13.17 7.63 -5.85
C ALA A 42 12.32 6.35 -5.89
N LEU A 43 11.71 6.03 -7.04
CA LEU A 43 10.94 4.80 -7.18
C LEU A 43 11.82 3.55 -7.02
N SER A 44 13.01 3.53 -7.61
CA SER A 44 13.96 2.42 -7.49
C SER A 44 14.34 2.15 -6.04
N LYS A 45 14.53 3.20 -5.23
CA LYS A 45 14.78 3.07 -3.79
C LYS A 45 13.61 2.39 -3.06
N GLN A 46 12.37 2.78 -3.37
CA GLN A 46 11.19 2.17 -2.73
C GLN A 46 10.98 0.72 -3.17
N ILE A 47 11.09 0.41 -4.46
CA ILE A 47 10.98 -0.96 -4.96
C ILE A 47 12.07 -1.84 -4.36
N SER A 48 13.30 -1.33 -4.23
CA SER A 48 14.40 -2.09 -3.61
C SER A 48 14.13 -2.36 -2.13
N ALA A 49 13.61 -1.38 -1.38
CA ALA A 49 13.20 -1.58 0.01
C ALA A 49 12.08 -2.62 0.12
N LEU A 50 11.04 -2.51 -0.69
CA LEU A 50 9.92 -3.47 -0.74
C LEU A 50 10.40 -4.88 -1.10
N ALA A 51 11.35 -5.00 -2.04
CA ALA A 51 11.90 -6.28 -2.47
C ALA A 51 12.74 -6.92 -1.36
N ASN A 52 13.60 -6.14 -0.71
CA ASN A 52 14.43 -6.60 0.41
C ASN A 52 13.58 -7.07 1.61
N ALA A 53 12.43 -6.43 1.83
CA ALA A 53 11.48 -6.82 2.85
C ALA A 53 10.51 -7.93 2.38
N GLY A 54 10.63 -8.44 1.15
CA GLY A 54 9.85 -9.57 0.64
C GLY A 54 8.43 -9.23 0.15
N TYR A 55 8.06 -7.97 0.03
CA TYR A 55 6.72 -7.53 -0.41
C TYR A 55 6.55 -7.65 -1.92
N VAL A 56 7.62 -7.47 -2.69
CA VAL A 56 7.58 -7.49 -4.16
C VAL A 56 8.64 -8.39 -4.76
N THR A 57 8.36 -8.89 -5.95
CA THR A 57 9.36 -9.50 -6.84
C THR A 57 9.63 -8.57 -8.02
N VAL A 58 10.90 -8.44 -8.38
CA VAL A 58 11.34 -7.63 -9.52
C VAL A 58 11.93 -8.56 -10.58
N ARG A 59 11.50 -8.42 -11.83
CA ARG A 59 12.01 -9.17 -12.97
C ARG A 59 12.47 -8.22 -14.06
N LYS A 60 13.68 -8.45 -14.58
CA LYS A 60 14.17 -7.80 -15.80
C LYS A 60 13.74 -8.65 -17.00
N GLY A 61 13.02 -8.05 -17.93
CA GLY A 61 12.54 -8.69 -19.15
C GLY A 61 12.95 -7.92 -20.41
N ARG A 62 12.60 -8.48 -21.56
CA ARG A 62 12.62 -7.79 -22.85
C ARG A 62 11.19 -7.77 -23.38
N ASP A 63 10.69 -6.59 -23.67
CA ASP A 63 9.42 -6.40 -24.37
C ASP A 63 9.72 -5.65 -25.67
N GLN A 64 9.36 -6.25 -26.81
CA GLN A 64 9.65 -5.73 -28.15
C GLN A 64 11.14 -5.32 -28.35
N GLY A 65 12.07 -6.10 -27.78
CA GLY A 65 13.51 -5.84 -27.87
C GLY A 65 14.06 -4.81 -26.87
N VAL A 66 13.20 -4.08 -26.15
CA VAL A 66 13.59 -3.10 -25.13
C VAL A 66 13.67 -3.75 -23.76
N ARG A 67 14.73 -3.48 -23.00
CA ARG A 67 14.84 -3.95 -21.62
C ARG A 67 13.81 -3.23 -20.75
N ARG A 68 12.91 -3.98 -20.12
CA ARG A 68 11.90 -3.44 -19.21
C ARG A 68 11.96 -4.15 -17.86
N THR A 69 11.77 -3.38 -16.79
CA THR A 69 11.65 -3.91 -15.44
C THR A 69 10.18 -4.06 -15.10
N HIS A 70 9.81 -5.25 -14.65
CA HIS A 70 8.46 -5.54 -14.17
C HIS A 70 8.51 -5.86 -12.68
N VAL A 71 7.48 -5.43 -11.96
CA VAL A 71 7.33 -5.58 -10.52
C VAL A 71 5.98 -6.20 -10.24
N ARG A 72 5.93 -7.05 -9.22
CA ARG A 72 4.67 -7.60 -8.69
C ARG A 72 4.70 -7.79 -7.20
N LEU A 73 3.52 -7.87 -6.58
CA LEU A 73 3.40 -8.32 -5.21
C LEU A 73 3.75 -9.81 -5.07
N THR A 74 4.42 -10.14 -3.98
CA THR A 74 4.50 -11.53 -3.51
C THR A 74 3.19 -11.92 -2.80
N PRO A 75 2.94 -13.21 -2.54
CA PRO A 75 1.84 -13.62 -1.68
C PRO A 75 1.87 -12.94 -0.30
N HIS A 76 3.06 -12.81 0.29
CA HIS A 76 3.28 -12.11 1.56
C HIS A 76 2.91 -10.62 1.45
N GLY A 77 3.42 -9.91 0.45
CA GLY A 77 3.13 -8.49 0.26
C GLY A 77 1.64 -8.22 -0.01
N ARG A 78 0.95 -9.14 -0.70
CA ARG A 78 -0.50 -9.06 -0.94
C ARG A 78 -1.30 -9.22 0.35
N ASP A 79 -0.93 -10.18 1.21
CA ASP A 79 -1.57 -10.33 2.52
C ASP A 79 -1.31 -9.11 3.41
N ALA A 80 -0.05 -8.67 3.51
CA ALA A 80 0.34 -7.53 4.33
C ALA A 80 -0.40 -6.24 3.89
N PHE A 81 -0.47 -5.96 2.59
CA PHE A 81 -1.24 -4.82 2.08
C PHE A 81 -2.73 -4.91 2.43
N ARG A 82 -3.34 -6.10 2.30
CA ARG A 82 -4.76 -6.29 2.65
C ARG A 82 -5.01 -6.04 4.14
N ARG A 83 -4.16 -6.58 5.02
CA ARG A 83 -4.26 -6.37 6.47
C ARG A 83 -4.07 -4.90 6.83
N HIS A 84 -3.05 -4.25 6.26
CA HIS A 84 -2.80 -2.83 6.50
C HIS A 84 -3.94 -1.93 6.00
N ALA A 85 -4.48 -2.19 4.81
CA ALA A 85 -5.63 -1.44 4.28
C ALA A 85 -6.88 -1.60 5.16
N ALA A 86 -7.12 -2.79 5.69
CA ALA A 86 -8.20 -3.02 6.65
C ALA A 86 -7.98 -2.26 7.97
N ALA A 87 -6.75 -2.24 8.49
CA ALA A 87 -6.40 -1.47 9.69
C ALA A 87 -6.59 0.04 9.48
N LEU A 88 -6.13 0.59 8.36
CA LEU A 88 -6.37 1.98 7.99
C LEU A 88 -7.87 2.29 7.89
N GLY A 89 -8.65 1.38 7.28
CA GLY A 89 -10.10 1.49 7.20
C GLY A 89 -10.76 1.54 8.59
N ARG A 90 -10.33 0.71 9.53
CA ARG A 90 -10.82 0.73 10.92
C ARG A 90 -10.50 2.05 11.63
N ILE A 91 -9.28 2.57 11.47
CA ILE A 91 -8.85 3.85 12.07
C ILE A 91 -9.71 5.01 11.54
N VAL A 92 -9.89 5.09 10.22
CA VAL A 92 -10.72 6.12 9.59
C VAL A 92 -12.19 5.99 10.02
N ALA A 93 -12.72 4.77 10.07
CA ALA A 93 -14.09 4.51 10.50
C ALA A 93 -14.31 4.94 11.96
N ALA A 94 -13.39 4.59 12.87
CA ALA A 94 -13.47 4.99 14.27
C ALA A 94 -13.43 6.52 14.45
N ALA A 95 -12.63 7.23 13.64
CA ALA A 95 -12.57 8.69 13.67
C ALA A 95 -13.82 9.37 13.06
N SER A 96 -14.51 8.68 12.15
CA SER A 96 -15.70 9.22 11.46
C SER A 96 -17.01 8.81 12.12
N ALA A 97 -16.96 7.89 13.10
CA ALA A 97 -18.14 7.48 13.84
C ALA A 97 -18.73 8.72 14.53
N PRO A 98 -20.04 8.99 14.37
CA PRO A 98 -20.66 10.07 15.13
C PRO A 98 -20.40 9.77 16.59
N ALA A 99 -19.80 10.73 17.31
CA ALA A 99 -19.75 10.67 18.76
C ALA A 99 -21.19 10.44 19.20
N GLU A 100 -21.48 9.26 19.76
CA GLU A 100 -22.73 9.03 20.44
C GLU A 100 -22.80 10.17 21.45
N ARG A 101 -23.64 11.17 21.14
CA ARG A 101 -24.02 12.16 22.11
C ARG A 101 -24.75 11.31 23.13
N SER A 102 -24.06 10.96 24.21
CA SER A 102 -24.69 10.77 25.50
C SER A 102 -25.41 12.08 25.79
N GLY A 103 -26.60 12.21 25.21
CA GLY A 103 -27.62 13.07 25.73
C GLY A 103 -27.96 12.52 27.11
N PRO A 104 -28.02 13.37 28.14
CA PRO A 104 -28.50 12.94 29.43
C PRO A 104 -30.01 12.69 29.27
N ASP A 105 -30.38 11.44 28.97
CA ASP A 105 -31.71 10.95 29.31
C ASP A 105 -31.62 10.47 30.77
N ASP A 106 -31.70 11.43 31.67
CA ASP A 106 -32.29 11.24 32.99
C ASP A 106 -33.26 12.42 33.20
N GLU A 107 -34.49 12.22 32.71
CA GLU A 107 -35.67 12.76 33.36
C GLU A 107 -35.68 12.27 34.81
N GLU A 108 -35.73 13.18 35.80
CA GLU A 108 -36.54 13.03 37.02
C GLU A 108 -36.41 14.30 37.90
N GLY A 109 -37.51 15.04 38.05
CA GLY A 109 -37.66 16.17 38.97
C GLY A 109 -38.67 17.22 38.55
#